data_AF-A0A0A2VIN3-F1
#
_entry.id   AF-A0A0A2VIN3-F1
#
_cell.length_a   1.000
_cell.length_b   1.000
_cell.length_c   1.000
_cell.angle_alpha   90.00
_cell.angle_beta   90.00
_cell.angle_gamma   90.00
#
_symmetry.space_group_name_H-M   'P 1'
#
loop_
_entity.id
_entity.type
_entity.pdbx_description
1 polymer ?
#
loop_
_entity_poly.entity_id
_entity_poly.type
_entity_poly.pdbx_seq_one_letter_code
_entity_poly.pdbx_strand_id
1 'polypeptide(L)'
;MQNKPYYLKPEWWKAKFGGPIYLTPDELSQYNGYEKGKPLYLAVNGTIFDVSNGLNMYGIGGSYHFFAGRDASRAYVSGCFEEDLTPDMRGLEEMYLPIDDPEIDSKWTTAEMKELKEQELAEARERVHSGLKHWVDFFTNSPKYQKVGYVKREEGWLEKLPHPELCKSAQQKRKKRVPREQQ
;
A
#
# COMPACT_ATOMS: atom_id res chain seq x y z
N MET A 1 35.98 -7.83 11.24
CA MET A 1 34.69 -8.46 10.95
C MET A 1 33.58 -7.63 11.58
N GLN A 2 33.19 -6.53 10.93
CA GLN A 2 32.11 -5.66 11.42
C GLN A 2 30.83 -6.10 10.69
N ASN A 3 29.78 -6.41 11.48
CA ASN A 3 28.47 -6.98 11.10
C ASN A 3 28.39 -8.51 11.17
N LYS A 4 28.11 -9.01 12.38
CA LYS A 4 27.58 -10.37 12.58
C LYS A 4 26.25 -10.51 11.82
N PRO A 5 25.98 -11.65 11.18
CA PRO A 5 24.68 -11.94 10.58
C PRO A 5 23.52 -11.65 11.53
N TYR A 6 22.42 -11.09 11.01
CA TYR A 6 21.32 -10.57 11.83
C TYR A 6 20.67 -11.63 12.75
N TYR A 7 20.60 -12.88 12.29
CA TYR A 7 20.08 -14.03 13.06
C TYR A 7 20.94 -14.41 14.28
N LEU A 8 22.12 -13.81 14.46
CA LEU A 8 22.94 -14.00 15.67
C LEU A 8 22.68 -12.92 16.75
N LYS A 9 21.81 -11.94 16.48
CA LYS A 9 21.47 -10.91 17.47
C LYS A 9 20.38 -11.45 18.44
N PRO A 10 20.50 -11.25 19.76
CA PRO A 10 19.49 -11.69 20.74
C PRO A 10 18.09 -11.14 20.45
N GLU A 11 18.02 -9.91 19.96
CA GLU A 11 16.79 -9.23 19.56
C GLU A 11 16.03 -9.98 18.45
N TRP A 12 16.75 -10.63 17.51
CA TRP A 12 16.13 -11.43 16.46
C TRP A 12 15.38 -12.64 17.03
N TRP A 13 16.00 -13.33 17.99
CA TRP A 13 15.38 -14.47 18.67
C TRP A 13 14.24 -14.05 19.60
N LYS A 14 14.37 -12.91 20.29
CA LYS A 14 13.26 -12.33 21.06
C LYS A 14 12.07 -12.01 20.17
N ALA A 15 12.28 -11.40 19.01
CA ALA A 15 11.21 -11.11 18.06
C ALA A 15 10.60 -12.37 17.43
N LYS A 16 11.39 -13.46 17.32
CA LYS A 16 10.91 -14.74 16.79
C LYS A 16 10.05 -15.53 17.78
N PHE A 17 10.31 -15.38 19.08
CA PHE A 17 9.60 -16.11 20.14
C PHE A 17 8.61 -15.26 20.94
N GLY A 18 8.76 -13.94 20.93
CA GLY A 18 7.73 -13.00 21.34
C GLY A 18 6.66 -12.96 20.26
N GLY A 19 5.38 -12.99 20.64
CA GLY A 19 4.27 -12.90 19.70
C GLY A 19 4.31 -11.62 18.83
N PRO A 20 3.32 -11.43 17.95
CA PRO A 20 3.27 -10.26 17.08
C PRO A 20 3.28 -8.97 17.90
N ILE A 21 4.09 -8.00 17.46
CA ILE A 21 4.05 -6.64 18.03
C ILE A 21 2.83 -5.89 17.50
N TYR A 22 2.31 -4.96 18.29
CA TYR A 22 1.23 -4.06 17.89
C TYR A 22 1.70 -2.63 18.08
N LEU A 23 1.85 -1.88 16.99
CA LEU A 23 2.34 -0.50 17.02
C LEU A 23 1.26 0.44 16.49
N THR A 24 1.05 1.57 17.15
CA THR A 24 0.31 2.70 16.57
C THR A 24 1.10 3.31 15.40
N PRO A 25 0.47 4.10 14.52
CA PRO A 25 1.19 4.81 13.45
C PRO A 25 2.35 5.66 13.99
N ASP A 26 2.15 6.33 15.14
CA ASP A 26 3.17 7.17 15.75
C ASP A 26 4.35 6.35 16.29
N GLU A 27 4.09 5.20 16.92
CA GLU A 27 5.14 4.27 17.36
C GLU A 27 5.87 3.66 16.16
N LEU A 28 5.16 3.28 15.10
CA LEU A 28 5.74 2.76 13.87
C LEU A 28 6.69 3.79 13.23
N SER A 29 6.34 5.09 13.29
CA SER A 29 7.15 6.18 12.71
C SER A 29 8.56 6.28 13.30
N GLN A 30 8.79 5.73 14.49
CA GLN A 30 10.10 5.70 15.16
C GLN A 30 11.05 4.65 14.55
N TYR A 31 10.56 3.75 13.71
CA TYR A 31 11.33 2.68 13.04
C TYR A 31 11.72 3.05 11.61
N ASN A 32 12.11 4.31 11.44
CA ASN A 32 12.44 4.94 10.16
C ASN A 32 13.95 4.89 9.82
N GLY A 33 14.82 4.51 10.76
CA GLY A 33 16.26 4.35 10.55
C GLY A 33 17.14 5.48 11.06
N TYR A 34 16.58 6.57 11.60
CA TYR A 34 17.34 7.67 12.20
C TYR A 34 17.98 7.30 13.54
N GLU A 35 17.34 6.42 14.30
CA GLU A 35 17.89 5.94 15.57
C GLU A 35 18.84 4.76 15.38
N LYS A 36 20.09 4.94 15.84
CA LYS A 36 21.10 3.88 15.79
C LYS A 36 20.66 2.66 16.58
N GLY A 37 20.66 1.51 15.92
CA GLY A 37 20.40 0.20 16.55
C GLY A 37 18.93 -0.21 16.57
N LYS A 38 17.99 0.67 16.23
CA LYS A 38 16.60 0.28 15.98
C LYS A 38 16.47 -0.44 14.62
N PRO A 39 15.57 -1.43 14.50
CA PRO A 39 15.25 -2.05 13.22
C PRO A 39 14.48 -1.07 12.32
N LEU A 40 14.45 -1.37 11.02
CA LEU A 40 13.64 -0.68 10.03
C LEU A 40 12.33 -1.42 9.83
N TYR A 41 11.21 -0.74 10.03
CA TYR A 41 9.89 -1.32 9.79
C TYR A 41 9.17 -0.65 8.63
N LEU A 42 8.34 -1.42 7.96
CA LEU A 42 7.41 -0.98 6.91
C LEU A 42 6.12 -1.74 7.12
N ALA A 43 4.98 -1.06 7.03
CA ALA A 43 3.69 -1.70 7.04
C ALA A 43 3.05 -1.74 5.64
N VAL A 44 2.45 -2.89 5.32
CA VAL A 44 1.61 -3.10 4.14
C VAL A 44 0.34 -3.83 4.58
N ASN A 45 -0.80 -3.26 4.24
CA ASN A 45 -2.13 -3.64 4.69
C ASN A 45 -2.21 -3.84 6.20
N GLY A 46 -1.65 -2.91 6.99
CA GLY A 46 -1.57 -3.01 8.44
C GLY A 46 -0.67 -4.12 8.99
N THR A 47 -0.01 -4.93 8.16
CA THR A 47 0.99 -5.92 8.60
C THR A 47 2.37 -5.29 8.60
N ILE A 48 3.08 -5.39 9.73
CA ILE A 48 4.42 -4.83 9.91
C ILE A 48 5.47 -5.85 9.50
N PHE A 49 6.38 -5.43 8.64
CA PHE A 49 7.53 -6.20 8.16
C PHE A 49 8.84 -5.55 8.61
N ASP A 50 9.77 -6.36 9.10
CA ASP A 50 11.16 -5.98 9.32
C ASP A 50 11.90 -5.97 7.99
N VAL A 51 12.25 -4.76 7.55
CA VAL A 51 12.97 -4.48 6.31
C VAL A 51 14.43 -4.12 6.55
N SER A 52 14.98 -4.39 7.75
CA SER A 52 16.38 -4.12 8.11
C SER A 52 17.39 -4.82 7.19
N ASN A 53 17.05 -5.99 6.66
CA ASN A 53 17.87 -6.69 5.65
C ASN A 53 17.91 -5.97 4.29
N GLY A 54 17.03 -4.99 4.07
CA GLY A 54 17.00 -4.09 2.92
C GLY A 54 17.56 -2.70 3.23
N LEU A 55 18.55 -2.58 4.11
CA LEU A 55 19.12 -1.30 4.54
C LEU A 55 19.55 -0.38 3.39
N ASN A 56 20.05 -0.93 2.28
CA ASN A 56 20.42 -0.16 1.09
C ASN A 56 19.22 0.47 0.35
N MET A 57 18.03 -0.09 0.54
CA MET A 57 16.79 0.35 -0.10
C MET A 57 15.99 1.25 0.84
N TYR A 58 15.77 0.82 2.08
CA TYR A 58 14.89 1.47 3.06
C TYR A 58 15.63 2.29 4.12
N GLY A 59 16.94 2.10 4.28
CA GLY A 59 17.75 2.91 5.18
C GLY A 59 17.94 4.34 4.67
N ILE A 60 18.48 5.19 5.53
CA ILE A 60 18.76 6.60 5.19
C ILE A 60 19.59 6.68 3.91
N GLY A 61 19.14 7.47 2.94
CA GLY A 61 19.76 7.63 1.63
C GLY A 61 19.39 6.55 0.61
N GLY A 62 18.61 5.54 0.99
CA GLY A 62 18.04 4.56 0.08
C GLY A 62 16.85 5.11 -0.71
N SER A 63 16.64 4.60 -1.92
CA SER A 63 15.58 5.07 -2.84
C SER A 63 14.15 4.81 -2.34
N TYR A 64 13.99 3.94 -1.35
CA TYR A 64 12.71 3.56 -0.75
C TYR A 64 12.61 3.97 0.72
N HIS A 65 13.49 4.87 1.18
CA HIS A 65 13.55 5.29 2.58
C HIS A 65 12.24 5.93 3.07
N PHE A 66 11.51 6.62 2.20
CA PHE A 66 10.22 7.25 2.53
C PHE A 66 9.14 6.24 2.99
N PHE A 67 9.32 4.94 2.71
CA PHE A 67 8.44 3.89 3.23
C PHE A 67 8.76 3.51 4.68
N ALA A 68 9.99 3.73 5.15
CA ALA A 68 10.41 3.31 6.48
C ALA A 68 9.59 4.04 7.58
N GLY A 69 9.10 3.27 8.54
CA GLY A 69 8.27 3.73 9.65
C GLY A 69 6.83 4.09 9.25
N ARG A 70 6.34 3.67 8.08
CA ARG A 70 4.99 4.03 7.62
C ARG A 70 4.20 2.82 7.15
N ASP A 71 2.88 2.97 7.10
CA ASP A 71 2.03 2.08 6.33
C ASP A 71 1.81 2.69 4.94
N ALA A 72 2.39 2.05 3.93
CA ALA A 72 2.45 2.54 2.55
C ALA A 72 1.56 1.74 1.60
N SER A 73 0.50 1.12 2.13
CA SER A 73 -0.43 0.27 1.36
C SER A 73 -0.91 0.94 0.08
N ARG A 74 -1.36 2.20 0.17
CA ARG A 74 -1.92 2.93 -0.96
C ARG A 74 -0.87 3.17 -2.04
N ALA A 75 0.32 3.63 -1.66
CA ALA A 75 1.44 3.86 -2.57
C ALA A 75 1.82 2.64 -3.41
N TYR A 76 1.80 1.44 -2.83
CA TYR A 76 2.11 0.21 -3.56
C TYR A 76 1.12 -0.10 -4.68
N VAL A 77 -0.15 0.26 -4.50
CA VAL A 77 -1.20 0.02 -5.50
C VAL A 77 -1.32 1.19 -6.47
N SER A 78 -1.24 2.44 -5.99
CA SER A 78 -1.31 3.64 -6.83
C SER A 78 -0.06 3.86 -7.69
N GLY A 79 1.09 3.34 -7.25
CA GLY A 79 2.40 3.63 -7.84
C GLY A 79 2.93 5.02 -7.51
N CYS A 80 2.27 5.78 -6.64
CA CYS A 80 2.66 7.11 -6.22
C CYS A 80 3.39 7.05 -4.87
N PHE A 81 4.66 6.62 -4.93
CA PHE A 81 5.42 6.20 -3.77
C PHE A 81 5.75 7.30 -2.76
N GLU A 82 5.83 8.56 -3.17
CA GLU A 82 6.13 9.69 -2.28
C GLU A 82 4.88 10.45 -1.82
N GLU A 83 3.76 10.33 -2.54
CA GLU A 83 2.51 11.06 -2.27
C GLU A 83 1.53 10.21 -1.44
N ASP A 84 1.36 8.93 -1.77
CA ASP A 84 0.35 8.04 -1.18
C ASP A 84 0.89 7.19 -0.01
N LEU A 85 1.65 7.80 0.89
CA LEU A 85 2.23 7.16 2.07
C LEU A 85 1.19 6.98 3.19
N THR A 86 0.08 6.32 2.86
CA THR A 86 -1.07 6.08 3.73
C THR A 86 -1.61 4.65 3.57
N PRO A 87 -2.21 4.08 4.63
CA PRO A 87 -2.99 2.84 4.56
C PRO A 87 -4.36 2.99 3.89
N ASP A 88 -4.81 4.21 3.58
CA ASP A 88 -6.17 4.47 3.10
C ASP A 88 -6.37 4.09 1.62
N MET A 89 -7.14 3.03 1.39
CA MET A 89 -7.40 2.49 0.05
C MET A 89 -8.62 3.11 -0.64
N ARG A 90 -9.38 3.99 0.04
CA ARG A 90 -10.61 4.57 -0.50
C ARG A 90 -10.31 5.44 -1.73
N GLY A 91 -11.19 5.39 -2.74
CA GLY A 91 -11.07 6.17 -3.98
C GLY A 91 -10.01 5.64 -4.94
N LEU A 92 -9.27 4.58 -4.60
CA LEU A 92 -8.23 4.05 -5.48
C LEU A 92 -8.80 3.28 -6.68
N GLU A 93 -10.06 2.84 -6.58
CA GLU A 93 -10.84 2.28 -7.68
C GLU A 93 -10.95 3.25 -8.86
N GLU A 94 -10.92 4.56 -8.62
CA GLU A 94 -10.98 5.58 -9.67
C GLU A 94 -9.84 5.46 -10.68
N MET A 95 -8.69 4.89 -10.28
CA MET A 95 -7.55 4.65 -11.16
C MET A 95 -7.87 3.65 -12.27
N TYR A 96 -8.81 2.73 -11.99
CA TYR A 96 -9.22 1.68 -12.92
C TYR A 96 -10.55 1.99 -13.61
N LEU A 97 -11.30 2.98 -13.11
CA LEU A 97 -12.52 3.44 -13.76
C LEU A 97 -12.21 4.26 -15.01
N PRO A 98 -12.93 4.02 -16.11
CA PRO A 98 -12.81 4.85 -17.29
C PRO A 98 -13.28 6.28 -17.02
N ILE A 99 -12.76 7.21 -17.81
CA ILE A 99 -13.24 8.60 -17.85
C ILE A 99 -14.52 8.62 -18.68
N ASP A 100 -15.58 9.18 -18.11
CA ASP A 100 -16.85 9.40 -18.81
C ASP A 100 -16.64 10.33 -20.01
N ASP A 101 -17.26 9.97 -21.13
CA ASP A 101 -17.16 10.70 -22.39
C ASP A 101 -18.56 10.84 -23.01
N PRO A 102 -19.10 12.05 -23.17
CA PRO A 102 -20.48 12.24 -23.63
C PRO A 102 -20.78 11.61 -25.00
N GLU A 103 -19.80 11.56 -25.91
CA GLU A 103 -20.01 10.99 -27.25
C GLU A 103 -20.13 9.47 -27.17
N ILE A 104 -19.28 8.82 -26.39
CA ILE A 104 -19.28 7.37 -26.18
C ILE A 104 -20.49 6.95 -25.34
N ASP A 105 -20.78 7.67 -24.27
CA ASP A 105 -21.83 7.33 -23.30
C ASP A 105 -23.22 7.53 -23.89
N SER A 106 -23.38 8.43 -24.87
CA SER A 106 -24.64 8.61 -25.60
C SER A 106 -25.12 7.38 -26.37
N LYS A 107 -24.23 6.40 -26.62
CA LYS A 107 -24.54 5.16 -27.35
C LYS A 107 -25.22 4.09 -26.50
N TRP A 108 -25.43 4.37 -25.23
CA TRP A 108 -25.99 3.45 -24.25
C TRP A 108 -27.29 4.00 -23.68
N THR A 109 -28.23 3.13 -23.36
CA THR A 109 -29.42 3.52 -22.58
C THR A 109 -29.03 3.74 -21.12
N THR A 110 -29.87 4.48 -20.38
CA THR A 110 -29.63 4.74 -18.94
C THR A 110 -29.55 3.45 -18.12
N ALA A 111 -30.34 2.44 -18.47
CA ALA A 111 -30.33 1.14 -17.80
C ALA A 111 -29.02 0.38 -18.10
N GLU A 112 -28.63 0.27 -19.37
CA GLU A 112 -27.37 -0.40 -19.75
C GLU A 112 -26.16 0.34 -19.13
N MET A 113 -26.14 1.67 -19.11
CA MET A 113 -25.05 2.44 -18.47
C MET A 113 -24.95 2.20 -16.97
N LYS A 114 -26.09 2.05 -16.29
CA LYS A 114 -26.10 1.78 -14.86
C LYS A 114 -25.47 0.42 -14.57
N GLU A 115 -25.86 -0.60 -15.32
CA GLU A 115 -25.32 -1.95 -15.20
C GLU A 115 -23.82 -1.99 -15.54
N LEU A 116 -23.41 -1.31 -16.63
CA LEU A 116 -22.01 -1.21 -17.01
C LEU A 116 -21.16 -0.55 -15.92
N LYS A 117 -21.60 0.60 -15.39
CA LYS A 117 -20.85 1.30 -14.33
C LYS A 117 -20.75 0.48 -13.05
N GLU A 118 -21.76 -0.34 -12.74
CA GLU A 118 -21.71 -1.27 -11.61
C GLU A 118 -20.67 -2.38 -11.81
N GLN A 119 -20.60 -2.93 -13.03
CA GLN A 119 -19.57 -3.91 -13.42
C GLN A 119 -18.17 -3.28 -13.41
N GLU A 120 -17.99 -2.11 -14.03
CA GLU A 120 -16.72 -1.36 -14.04
C GLU A 120 -16.22 -1.09 -12.61
N LEU A 121 -17.12 -0.73 -11.69
CA LEU A 121 -16.79 -0.51 -10.29
C LEU A 121 -16.41 -1.81 -9.55
N ALA A 122 -17.12 -2.90 -9.81
CA ALA A 122 -16.81 -4.20 -9.22
C ALA A 122 -15.41 -4.68 -9.66
N GLU A 123 -15.11 -4.60 -10.96
CA GLU A 123 -13.80 -4.93 -11.53
C GLU A 123 -12.71 -4.00 -11.00
N ALA A 124 -12.96 -2.69 -10.91
CA ALA A 124 -12.01 -1.74 -10.34
C ALA A 124 -11.65 -2.08 -8.89
N ARG A 125 -12.64 -2.47 -8.08
CA ARG A 125 -12.42 -2.92 -6.69
C ARG A 125 -11.61 -4.22 -6.63
N GLU A 126 -11.88 -5.17 -7.52
CA GLU A 126 -11.09 -6.40 -7.62
C GLU A 126 -9.63 -6.11 -7.99
N ARG A 127 -9.39 -5.16 -8.91
CA ARG A 127 -8.04 -4.75 -9.32
C ARG A 127 -7.28 -4.07 -8.18
N VAL A 128 -7.94 -3.21 -7.38
CA VAL A 128 -7.33 -2.64 -6.15
C VAL A 128 -6.98 -3.75 -5.17
N HIS A 129 -7.92 -4.66 -4.90
CA HIS A 129 -7.72 -5.76 -3.97
C HIS A 129 -6.58 -6.69 -4.40
N SER A 130 -6.57 -7.12 -5.66
CA SER A 130 -5.54 -8.01 -6.20
C SER A 130 -4.16 -7.32 -6.22
N GLY A 131 -4.10 -6.03 -6.54
CA GLY A 131 -2.88 -5.23 -6.45
C GLY A 131 -2.33 -5.16 -5.03
N LEU A 132 -3.18 -4.89 -4.03
CA LEU A 132 -2.76 -4.88 -2.62
C LEU A 132 -2.32 -6.27 -2.16
N LYS A 133 -3.10 -7.30 -2.51
CA LYS A 133 -2.82 -8.69 -2.17
C LYS A 133 -1.46 -9.13 -2.72
N HIS A 134 -1.15 -8.77 -3.97
CA HIS A 134 0.16 -9.08 -4.58
C HIS A 134 1.33 -8.58 -3.71
N TRP A 135 1.25 -7.34 -3.21
CA TRP A 135 2.31 -6.79 -2.37
C TRP A 135 2.35 -7.39 -0.97
N VAL A 136 1.18 -7.65 -0.36
CA VAL A 136 1.12 -8.39 0.91
C VAL A 136 1.76 -9.77 0.78
N ASP A 137 1.45 -10.50 -0.29
CA ASP A 137 2.03 -11.81 -0.59
C ASP A 137 3.53 -11.71 -0.86
N PHE A 138 3.99 -10.69 -1.59
CA PHE A 138 5.41 -10.43 -1.85
C PHE A 138 6.19 -10.30 -0.54
N PHE A 139 5.74 -9.45 0.39
CA PHE A 139 6.42 -9.26 1.67
C PHE A 139 6.30 -10.47 2.59
N THR A 140 5.12 -11.11 2.62
CA THR A 140 4.87 -12.29 3.47
C THR A 140 5.69 -13.50 3.05
N ASN A 141 5.83 -13.75 1.75
CA ASN A 141 6.56 -14.89 1.22
C ASN A 141 8.05 -14.59 0.97
N SER A 142 8.50 -13.37 1.27
CA SER A 142 9.90 -12.98 1.08
C SER A 142 10.80 -13.69 2.09
N PRO A 143 11.90 -14.33 1.67
CA PRO A 143 12.93 -14.79 2.61
C PRO A 143 13.74 -13.62 3.21
N LYS A 144 13.63 -12.42 2.62
CA LYS A 144 14.41 -11.24 3.02
C LYS A 144 13.73 -10.45 4.14
N TYR A 145 12.41 -10.41 4.14
CA TYR A 145 11.61 -9.61 5.07
C TYR A 145 10.86 -10.51 6.03
N GLN A 146 10.79 -10.11 7.30
CA GLN A 146 10.13 -10.90 8.32
C GLN A 146 8.87 -10.18 8.78
N LYS A 147 7.72 -10.87 8.79
CA LYS A 147 6.53 -10.37 9.47
C LYS A 147 6.80 -10.30 10.98
N VAL A 148 6.62 -9.13 11.58
CA VAL A 148 6.88 -8.91 13.01
C VAL A 148 5.62 -8.53 13.79
N GLY A 149 4.58 -8.02 13.14
CA GLY A 149 3.42 -7.54 13.88
C GLY A 149 2.35 -6.87 13.02
N TYR A 150 1.54 -6.03 13.65
CA TYR A 150 0.44 -5.31 13.04
C TYR A 150 0.34 -3.85 13.51
N VAL A 151 -0.17 -2.99 12.66
CA VAL A 151 -0.47 -1.60 12.99
C VAL A 151 -1.81 -1.52 13.71
N LYS A 152 -1.80 -0.98 14.92
CA LYS A 152 -2.99 -0.72 15.73
C LYS A 152 -3.58 0.64 15.36
N ARG A 153 -4.87 0.68 15.05
CA ARG A 153 -5.61 1.91 14.76
C ARG A 153 -6.90 1.93 15.58
N GLU A 154 -7.42 3.14 15.81
CA GLU A 154 -8.73 3.30 16.44
C GLU A 154 -9.84 2.77 15.52
N GLU A 155 -10.95 2.31 16.08
CA GLU A 155 -12.13 1.98 15.29
C GLU A 155 -12.69 3.23 14.60
N GLY A 156 -13.12 3.11 13.35
CA GLY A 156 -13.63 4.25 12.57
C GLY A 156 -12.58 5.32 12.21
N TRP A 157 -11.28 5.06 12.37
CA TRP A 157 -10.23 6.04 12.08
C TRP A 157 -10.29 6.63 10.65
N LEU A 158 -10.76 5.85 9.67
CA LEU A 158 -10.95 6.31 8.28
C LEU A 158 -12.01 7.40 8.15
N GLU A 159 -13.08 7.34 8.93
CA GLU A 159 -14.19 8.30 8.86
C GLU A 159 -13.77 9.69 9.33
N LYS A 160 -12.74 9.75 10.18
CA LYS A 160 -12.16 11.01 10.69
C LYS A 160 -11.24 11.69 9.67
N LEU A 161 -10.83 10.97 8.62
CA LEU A 161 -9.89 11.46 7.62
C LEU A 161 -10.61 11.92 6.36
N PRO A 162 -10.14 13.01 5.72
CA PRO A 162 -10.63 13.39 4.40
C PRO A 162 -10.41 12.25 3.42
N HIS A 163 -11.33 12.10 2.47
CA HIS A 163 -11.22 11.09 1.43
C HIS A 163 -10.03 11.42 0.53
N PRO A 164 -9.04 10.52 0.38
CA PRO A 164 -7.86 10.81 -0.43
C PRO A 164 -8.20 10.89 -1.91
N GLU A 165 -7.75 11.95 -2.57
CA GLU A 165 -7.78 12.05 -4.02
C GLU A 165 -6.73 11.14 -4.66
N LEU A 166 -6.85 10.89 -5.97
CA LEU A 166 -5.78 10.25 -6.73
C LEU A 166 -4.60 11.21 -6.91
N CYS A 167 -3.38 10.68 -6.74
CA CYS A 167 -2.17 11.40 -7.15
C CYS A 167 -2.21 11.75 -8.64
N LYS A 168 -1.49 12.80 -9.02
CA LYS A 168 -1.49 13.33 -10.41
C LYS A 168 -1.08 12.28 -11.44
N SER A 169 -0.09 11.46 -11.10
CA SER A 169 0.41 10.39 -11.99
C SER A 169 -0.64 9.31 -12.23
N ALA A 170 -1.38 8.89 -11.19
CA ALA A 170 -2.48 7.93 -11.36
C ALA A 170 -3.64 8.55 -12.16
N GLN A 171 -3.99 9.80 -11.88
CA GLN A 171 -5.05 10.51 -12.58
C GLN A 171 -4.77 10.63 -14.09
N GLN A 172 -3.53 10.94 -14.48
CA GLN A 172 -3.13 11.08 -15.89
C GLN A 172 -3.13 9.76 -16.68
N LYS A 173 -3.01 8.62 -16.00
CA LYS A 173 -3.01 7.30 -16.64
C LYS A 173 -4.41 6.76 -16.95
N ARG A 174 -5.45 7.41 -16.43
CA ARG A 174 -6.85 7.03 -16.70
C ARG A 174 -7.17 7.24 -18.16
N LYS A 175 -7.98 6.33 -18.72
CA LYS A 175 -8.39 6.33 -20.12
C LYS A 175 -9.88 6.53 -20.22
N LYS A 176 -10.34 7.09 -21.35
CA LYS A 176 -11.77 7.12 -21.68
C LYS A 176 -12.32 5.70 -21.81
N ARG A 177 -13.63 5.57 -21.60
CA ARG A 177 -14.36 4.32 -21.83
C ARG A 177 -14.13 3.83 -23.27
N VAL A 178 -13.99 2.53 -23.44
CA VAL A 178 -13.86 1.93 -24.77
C VAL A 178 -15.22 2.04 -25.49
N PRO A 179 -15.26 2.46 -26.78
CA PRO A 179 -16.50 2.50 -27.53
C PRO A 179 -17.21 1.15 -27.56
N ARG A 180 -18.55 1.17 -27.58
CA ARG A 180 -19.39 -0.04 -27.57
C ARG A 180 -19.06 -1.01 -28.72
N GLU A 181 -18.63 -0.50 -29.87
CA GLU A 181 -18.26 -1.36 -31.00
C GLU A 181 -16.94 -2.12 -30.80
N GLN A 182 -16.17 -1.78 -29.77
CA GLN A 182 -14.83 -2.32 -29.47
C GLN A 182 -14.76 -3.06 -28.12
N GLN A 183 -15.88 -3.15 -27.39
CA GLN A 183 -15.99 -3.91 -26.13
C GLN A 183 -16.21 -5.40 -26.38
#